data_AF-A0A1E3X7U1-F1
#
_entry.id   AF-A0A1E3X7U1-F1
#
_cell.length_a   1.000
_cell.length_b   1.000
_cell.length_c   1.000
_cell.angle_alpha   90.00
_cell.angle_beta   90.00
_cell.angle_gamma   90.00
#
_symmetry.space_group_name_H-M   'P 1'
#
loop_
_entity.id
_entity.type
_entity.pdbx_description
1 polymer ?
#
loop_
_entity_poly.entity_id
_entity_poly.type
_entity_poly.pdbx_seq_one_letter_code
_entity_poly.pdbx_strand_id
1 'polypeptide(L)'
;MKGIDIITIIKEKKRRRNMLKTEAMGEAKRLTNLLSKKFTFEKLYLFGSVTKEERYYNRNSDIDMVVKDMPRDVYLRAYAFLLRSSRFRIDFKPWEDMTDTIKEYENLSYDVPNGSCTIFEKRRNSF
;
A
#
# COMPACT_ATOMS: atom_id res chain seq x y z
N MET A 1 -28.48 -0.59 34.11
CA MET A 1 -27.66 -0.29 32.91
C MET A 1 -26.75 -1.48 32.64
N LYS A 2 -26.90 -2.18 31.50
CA LYS A 2 -25.91 -3.20 31.10
C LYS A 2 -24.61 -2.46 30.78
N GLY A 3 -23.57 -2.69 31.59
CA GLY A 3 -22.24 -2.16 31.34
C GLY A 3 -21.79 -2.55 29.95
N ILE A 4 -21.24 -1.59 29.23
CA ILE A 4 -20.69 -1.82 27.90
C ILE A 4 -19.57 -2.85 28.04
N ASP A 5 -19.71 -4.00 27.38
CA ASP A 5 -18.68 -5.03 27.37
C ASP A 5 -17.46 -4.53 26.58
N ILE A 6 -16.42 -4.17 27.32
CA ILE A 6 -15.15 -3.66 26.80
C ILE A 6 -14.53 -4.67 25.82
N ILE A 7 -14.68 -5.98 26.07
CA ILE A 7 -14.16 -7.03 25.20
C ILE A 7 -14.85 -6.97 23.83
N THR A 8 -16.17 -6.77 23.82
CA THR A 8 -16.94 -6.64 22.59
C THR A 8 -16.51 -5.40 21.79
N ILE A 9 -16.30 -4.24 22.44
CA ILE A 9 -15.78 -3.04 21.75
C ILE A 9 -14.41 -3.30 21.12
N ILE A 10 -13.49 -3.92 21.86
CA ILE A 10 -12.13 -4.18 21.37
C ILE A 10 -12.17 -5.09 20.15
N LYS A 11 -12.99 -6.16 20.18
CA LYS A 11 -13.19 -7.08 19.06
C LYS A 11 -13.76 -6.36 17.83
N GLU A 12 -14.78 -5.52 18.00
CA GLU A 12 -15.37 -4.77 16.89
C GLU A 12 -14.37 -3.77 16.26
N LYS A 13 -13.62 -3.04 17.09
CA LYS A 13 -12.57 -2.12 16.60
C LYS A 13 -11.52 -2.87 15.79
N LYS A 14 -11.06 -4.03 16.28
CA LYS A 14 -10.11 -4.91 15.56
C LYS A 14 -10.69 -5.36 14.21
N ARG A 15 -11.95 -5.83 14.20
CA ARG A 15 -12.64 -6.24 12.96
C ARG A 15 -12.75 -5.10 11.95
N ARG A 16 -13.12 -3.89 12.39
CA ARG A 16 -13.21 -2.71 11.52
C ARG A 16 -11.85 -2.32 10.93
N ARG A 17 -10.77 -2.38 11.70
CA ARG A 17 -9.41 -2.13 11.20
C ARG A 17 -8.97 -3.18 10.18
N ASN A 18 -9.26 -4.46 10.45
CA ASN A 18 -9.01 -5.54 9.51
C ASN A 18 -9.74 -5.31 8.18
N MET A 19 -11.04 -5.01 8.21
CA MET A 19 -11.80 -4.74 7.00
C MET A 19 -11.22 -3.56 6.22
N LEU A 20 -10.93 -2.45 6.90
CA LEU A 20 -10.34 -1.27 6.28
C LEU A 20 -8.97 -1.55 5.65
N LYS A 21 -8.11 -2.33 6.32
CA LYS A 21 -6.82 -2.75 5.77
C LYS A 21 -7.00 -3.64 4.54
N THR A 22 -7.93 -4.60 4.58
CA THR A 22 -8.24 -5.46 3.43
C THR A 22 -8.75 -4.64 2.24
N GLU A 23 -9.62 -3.66 2.48
CA GLU A 23 -10.10 -2.75 1.43
C GLU A 23 -8.96 -1.92 0.83
N ALA A 24 -8.07 -1.38 1.66
CA ALA A 24 -6.91 -0.62 1.21
C ALA A 24 -5.95 -1.49 0.38
N MET A 25 -5.72 -2.74 0.78
CA MET A 25 -4.90 -3.68 0.01
C MET A 25 -5.55 -4.03 -1.33
N GLY A 26 -6.88 -4.22 -1.36
CA GLY A 26 -7.63 -4.43 -2.59
C GLY A 26 -7.58 -3.21 -3.52
N GLU A 27 -7.66 -2.01 -2.94
CA GLU A 27 -7.54 -0.76 -3.67
C GLU A 27 -6.13 -0.59 -4.27
N ALA A 28 -5.08 -0.83 -3.48
CA ALA A 28 -3.71 -0.82 -3.96
C ALA A 28 -3.53 -1.74 -5.17
N LYS A 29 -4.02 -2.98 -5.10
CA LYS A 29 -4.01 -3.93 -6.23
C LYS A 29 -4.73 -3.39 -7.46
N ARG A 30 -5.91 -2.78 -7.27
CA ARG A 30 -6.68 -2.18 -8.37
C ARG A 30 -5.94 -1.01 -9.02
N LEU A 31 -5.35 -0.12 -8.21
CA LEU A 31 -4.61 1.05 -8.68
C LEU A 31 -3.35 0.64 -9.46
N THR A 32 -2.62 -0.35 -8.98
CA THR A 32 -1.44 -0.91 -9.67
C THR A 32 -1.82 -1.46 -11.04
N ASN A 33 -2.91 -2.23 -11.13
CA ASN A 33 -3.43 -2.72 -12.41
C ASN A 33 -3.89 -1.61 -13.36
N LEU A 34 -4.39 -0.49 -12.84
CA LEU A 34 -4.77 0.66 -13.65
C LEU A 34 -3.56 1.44 -14.14
N LEU A 35 -2.54 1.62 -13.29
CA LEU A 35 -1.29 2.26 -13.64
C LEU A 35 -0.58 1.51 -14.77
N SER A 36 -0.43 0.18 -14.65
CA SER A 36 0.32 -0.63 -15.63
C SER A 36 -0.33 -0.65 -17.01
N LYS A 37 -1.65 -0.46 -17.09
CA LYS A 37 -2.36 -0.33 -18.37
C LYS A 37 -2.11 1.02 -19.07
N LYS A 38 -1.65 2.03 -18.34
CA LYS A 38 -1.61 3.42 -18.82
C LYS A 38 -0.21 4.03 -18.84
N PHE A 39 0.72 3.48 -18.06
CA PHE A 39 2.06 3.99 -17.88
C PHE A 39 3.06 2.83 -17.79
N THR A 40 4.25 3.05 -18.34
CA THR A 40 5.37 2.11 -18.26
C THR A 40 6.19 2.40 -17.01
N PHE A 41 6.54 1.34 -16.28
CA PHE A 41 7.45 1.32 -15.13
C PHE A 41 7.94 -0.11 -14.92
N GLU A 42 9.07 -0.30 -14.24
CA GLU A 42 9.61 -1.65 -13.96
C GLU A 42 8.77 -2.34 -12.87
N LYS A 43 8.66 -1.69 -11.71
CA LYS A 43 8.10 -2.29 -10.50
C LYS A 43 7.34 -1.27 -9.66
N LEU A 44 6.37 -1.78 -8.90
CA LEU A 44 5.65 -1.00 -7.89
C LEU A 44 5.63 -1.73 -6.55
N TYR A 45 6.01 -1.01 -5.49
CA TYR A 45 6.14 -1.53 -4.14
C TYR A 45 5.06 -0.95 -3.24
N LEU A 46 4.42 -1.78 -2.42
CA LEU A 46 3.60 -1.32 -1.31
C LEU A 46 4.42 -1.37 -0.02
N PHE A 47 4.31 -0.33 0.79
CA PHE A 47 5.04 -0.24 2.05
C PHE A 47 4.20 0.41 3.16
N GLY A 48 4.86 0.84 4.22
CA GLY A 48 4.22 1.63 5.26
C GLY A 48 3.22 0.85 6.12
N SER A 49 2.10 1.48 6.45
CA SER A 49 1.17 0.94 7.46
C SER A 49 0.29 -0.19 6.92
N VAL A 50 -0.01 -0.19 5.62
CA VAL A 50 -0.90 -1.19 4.97
C VAL A 50 -0.27 -2.59 4.91
N THR A 51 1.05 -2.71 5.01
CA THR A 51 1.76 -4.00 5.05
C THR A 51 2.01 -4.52 6.48
N LYS A 52 1.70 -3.73 7.52
CA LYS A 52 1.89 -4.10 8.94
C LYS A 52 0.64 -4.72 9.55
N GLU A 53 0.70 -5.17 10.80
CA GLU A 53 -0.50 -5.56 11.57
C GLU A 53 -1.60 -4.52 11.50
N GLU A 54 -2.85 -4.96 11.61
CA GLU A 54 -4.04 -4.12 11.55
C GLU A 54 -4.07 -3.01 12.59
N ARG A 55 -3.36 -3.17 13.72
CA ARG A 55 -3.28 -2.13 14.74
C ARG A 55 -2.60 -0.84 14.23
N TYR A 56 -1.81 -0.95 13.16
CA TYR A 56 -1.09 0.16 12.55
C TYR A 56 -1.86 0.85 11.42
N TYR A 57 -2.97 0.26 10.94
CA TYR A 57 -3.78 0.84 9.87
C TYR A 57 -5.10 1.40 10.41
N ASN A 58 -5.40 2.66 10.11
CA ASN A 58 -6.61 3.34 10.55
C ASN A 58 -7.19 4.23 9.44
N ARG A 59 -8.29 4.94 9.73
CA ARG A 59 -9.00 5.76 8.74
C ARG A 59 -8.19 6.93 8.16
N ASN A 60 -7.17 7.37 8.89
CA ASN A 60 -6.30 8.46 8.46
C ASN A 60 -5.03 7.96 7.76
N SER A 61 -4.82 6.63 7.73
CA SER A 61 -3.71 6.01 7.01
C SER A 61 -3.88 6.20 5.50
N ASP A 62 -2.76 6.44 4.85
CA ASP A 62 -2.55 6.43 3.41
C ASP A 62 -2.14 5.03 2.92
N ILE A 63 -2.23 4.86 1.60
CA ILE A 63 -1.60 3.76 0.88
C ILE A 63 -0.26 4.28 0.35
N ASP A 64 0.80 3.76 0.93
CA ASP A 64 2.19 4.06 0.58
C ASP A 64 2.63 3.20 -0.63
N MET A 65 2.90 3.86 -1.76
CA MET A 65 3.29 3.24 -3.03
C MET A 65 4.62 3.81 -3.54
N VAL A 66 5.60 2.97 -3.86
CA VAL A 66 6.84 3.39 -4.55
C VAL A 66 6.87 2.82 -5.96
N VAL A 67 7.22 3.63 -6.95
CA VAL A 67 7.41 3.18 -8.34
C VAL A 67 8.88 3.27 -8.73
N LYS A 68 9.37 2.24 -9.44
CA LYS A 68 10.74 2.17 -9.94
C LYS A 68 10.77 2.27 -11.46
N ASP A 69 11.75 3.00 -11.98
CA ASP A 69 11.99 3.24 -13.41
C ASP A 69 10.78 3.86 -14.13
N MET A 70 10.11 4.81 -13.47
CA MET A 70 9.10 5.66 -14.12
C MET A 70 9.76 6.98 -14.56
N PRO A 71 9.69 7.35 -15.87
CA PRO A 71 10.21 8.63 -16.32
C PRO A 71 9.61 9.81 -15.55
N ARG A 72 10.45 10.78 -15.18
CA ARG A 72 10.05 11.91 -14.32
C ARG A 72 8.90 12.74 -14.89
N ASP A 73 8.85 12.90 -16.21
CA ASP A 73 7.78 13.62 -16.91
C ASP A 73 6.44 12.83 -16.88
N VAL A 74 6.51 11.50 -16.78
CA VAL A 74 5.36 10.60 -16.65
C VAL A 74 4.86 10.54 -15.21
N TYR A 75 5.77 10.58 -14.23
CA TYR A 75 5.45 10.42 -12.80
C TYR A 75 4.35 11.37 -12.32
N LEU A 76 4.41 12.66 -12.66
CA LEU A 76 3.38 13.62 -12.23
C LEU A 76 2.00 13.29 -12.80
N ARG A 77 1.94 12.81 -14.06
CA ARG A 77 0.69 12.38 -14.70
C ARG A 77 0.15 11.10 -14.04
N ALA A 78 1.02 10.16 -13.72
CA ALA A 78 0.66 8.94 -13.00
C ALA A 78 0.16 9.24 -11.58
N TYR A 79 0.80 10.18 -10.87
CA TYR A 79 0.38 10.55 -9.53
C TYR A 79 -0.99 11.24 -9.54
N ALA A 80 -1.21 12.22 -10.42
CA ALA A 80 -2.50 12.87 -10.59
C ALA A 80 -3.60 11.86 -10.96
N PHE A 81 -3.28 10.85 -11.77
CA PHE A 81 -4.19 9.76 -12.11
C PHE A 81 -4.58 8.93 -10.87
N LEU A 82 -3.63 8.56 -10.01
CA LEU A 82 -3.91 7.83 -8.77
C LEU A 82 -4.80 8.61 -7.82
N LEU A 83 -4.49 9.89 -7.60
CA LEU A 83 -5.26 10.76 -6.70
C LEU A 83 -6.73 10.87 -7.12
N ARG A 84 -7.00 10.89 -8.43
CA ARG A 84 -8.36 10.90 -8.97
C ARG A 84 -9.03 9.53 -8.98
N SER A 85 -8.24 8.46 -9.00
CA SER A 85 -8.73 7.10 -9.16
C SER A 85 -9.02 6.42 -7.83
N SER A 86 -8.56 6.95 -6.70
CA SER A 86 -8.73 6.32 -5.39
C SER A 86 -9.60 7.11 -4.42
N ARG A 87 -10.31 6.37 -3.57
CA ARG A 87 -10.97 6.91 -2.37
C ARG A 87 -10.04 6.99 -1.15
N PHE A 88 -8.90 6.31 -1.19
CA PHE A 88 -7.90 6.37 -0.14
C PHE A 88 -6.89 7.48 -0.45
N ARG A 89 -6.27 8.03 0.60
CA ARG A 89 -5.11 8.91 0.41
C ARG A 89 -3.96 8.07 -0.11
N ILE A 90 -3.28 8.55 -1.14
CA ILE A 90 -2.14 7.87 -1.76
C ILE A 90 -0.88 8.70 -1.54
N ASP A 91 0.11 8.09 -0.91
CA ASP A 91 1.48 8.60 -0.86
C ASP A 91 2.28 7.85 -1.93
N PHE A 92 2.59 8.51 -3.04
CA PHE A 92 3.23 7.90 -4.20
C PHE A 92 4.61 8.50 -4.41
N LYS A 93 5.65 7.68 -4.41
CA LYS A 93 7.05 8.15 -4.46
C LYS A 93 7.85 7.44 -5.56
N PRO A 94 8.78 8.12 -6.23
CA PRO A 94 9.75 7.46 -7.09
C PRO A 94 10.80 6.74 -6.23
N TRP A 95 11.22 5.55 -6.66
CA TRP A 95 12.22 4.71 -6.00
C TRP A 95 13.59 5.39 -5.96
N GLU A 96 13.88 6.15 -7.01
CA GLU A 96 15.17 6.81 -7.23
C GLU A 96 15.44 7.87 -6.16
N ASP A 97 14.38 8.49 -5.61
CA ASP A 97 14.45 9.49 -4.54
C ASP A 97 14.44 8.87 -3.13
N MET A 98 14.35 7.55 -3.00
CA MET A 98 14.36 6.87 -1.71
C MET A 98 15.78 6.76 -1.14
N THR A 99 15.89 6.87 0.19
CA THR A 99 17.15 6.67 0.91
C THR A 99 17.63 5.23 0.80
N ASP A 100 18.93 4.99 0.94
CA ASP A 100 19.51 3.65 0.79
C ASP A 100 18.95 2.65 1.80
N THR A 101 18.58 3.10 3.01
CA THR A 101 17.87 2.28 4.01
C THR A 101 16.51 1.76 3.53
N ILE A 102 15.84 2.48 2.63
CA ILE A 102 14.60 2.01 2.00
C ILE A 102 14.92 1.09 0.82
N LYS A 103 16.05 1.29 0.14
CA LYS A 103 16.48 0.43 -0.97
C LYS A 103 16.86 -0.98 -0.51
N GLU A 104 17.32 -1.14 0.72
CA GLU A 104 17.50 -2.45 1.37
C GLU A 104 16.21 -3.30 1.39
N TYR A 105 15.02 -2.71 1.28
CA TYR A 105 13.75 -3.44 1.17
C TYR A 105 13.57 -4.16 -0.18
N GLU A 106 14.32 -3.81 -1.22
CA GLU A 106 14.29 -4.53 -2.50
C GLU A 106 14.70 -6.00 -2.30
N ASN A 107 15.72 -6.25 -1.46
CA ASN A 107 16.21 -7.60 -1.13
C ASN A 107 15.24 -8.40 -0.24
N LEU A 108 14.22 -7.76 0.32
CA LEU A 108 13.18 -8.38 1.16
C LEU A 108 11.84 -8.49 0.44
N SER A 109 11.82 -8.16 -0.85
CA SER A 109 10.64 -8.17 -1.70
C SER A 109 10.50 -9.53 -2.42
N TYR A 110 9.27 -9.97 -2.67
CA TYR A 110 8.97 -11.18 -3.45
C TYR A 110 7.84 -10.91 -4.45
N ASP A 111 7.96 -11.43 -5.66
CA ASP A 111 6.93 -11.29 -6.68
C ASP A 111 5.63 -11.98 -6.24
N VAL A 112 4.50 -11.31 -6.40
CA VAL A 112 3.19 -11.93 -6.16
C VAL A 112 2.91 -12.89 -7.33
N PRO A 113 2.72 -14.21 -7.07
CA PRO A 113 2.46 -15.17 -8.13
C PRO A 113 1.19 -14.82 -8.91
N ASN A 114 1.24 -14.94 -10.24
CA ASN A 114 0.14 -14.77 -11.20
C ASN A 114 -0.38 -13.34 -11.46
N GLY A 115 0.45 -12.31 -11.30
CA GLY A 115 0.12 -10.94 -11.75
C GLY A 115 0.92 -10.54 -12.99
N SER A 116 0.27 -9.98 -14.01
CA SER A 116 0.91 -9.20 -15.08
C SER A 116 1.48 -7.85 -14.58
N CYS A 117 1.54 -7.68 -13.25
CA CYS A 117 1.90 -6.45 -12.58
C CYS A 117 2.43 -6.80 -11.17
N THR A 118 3.63 -6.31 -10.87
CA THR A 118 4.33 -6.63 -9.63
C THR A 118 3.87 -5.71 -8.50
N ILE A 119 3.38 -6.32 -7.42
CA ILE A 119 3.04 -5.64 -6.17
C ILE A 119 3.87 -6.30 -5.08
N PHE A 120 4.71 -5.54 -4.40
CA PHE A 120 5.49 -6.09 -3.30
C PHE A 120 4.85 -5.78 -1.95
N GLU A 121 4.69 -6.80 -1.11
CA GLU A 121 4.31 -6.66 0.30
C GLU A 121 5.52 -7.04 1.18
N LYS A 122 6.00 -6.11 2.01
CA LYS A 122 7.08 -6.39 2.97
C LYS A 122 6.65 -7.54 3.89
N ARG A 123 7.34 -8.68 3.87
CA ARG A 123 7.23 -9.64 4.98
C ARG A 123 7.82 -9.01 6.24
N ARG A 124 7.14 -9.21 7.36
CA ARG A 124 7.80 -9.06 8.66
C ARG A 124 8.93 -10.06 8.73
N ASN A 125 10.15 -9.59 8.91
CA ASN A 125 11.10 -10.37 9.66
C ASN A 125 10.55 -10.44 11.09
N SER A 126 10.16 -11.65 11.48
CA SER A 126 9.97 -12.03 12.87
C SER A 126 11.33 -11.85 13.55
N PHE A 127 11.47 -10.79 14.34
CA PHE A 127 12.45 -10.69 15.41
C PHE A 127 11.67 -10.49 16.71
#